data_AF-A0A2D5VM96-F1
#
_entry.id   AF-A0A2D5VM96-F1
#
_cell.length_a   1.000
_cell.length_b   1.000
_cell.length_c   1.000
_cell.angle_alpha   90.00
_cell.angle_beta   90.00
_cell.angle_gamma   90.00
#
_symmetry.space_group_name_H-M   'P 1'
#
loop_
_entity.id
_entity.type
_entity.pdbx_description
1 polymer ?
#
loop_
_entity_poly.entity_id
_entity_poly.type
_entity_poly.pdbx_seq_one_letter_code
_entity_poly.pdbx_strand_id
1 'polypeptide(L)'
;MKTMLFALMMVLIPVVVPNVSWGMTDAEAINVSGRQRMLSQRMMKNYLMLGADVKAAEAQRQLDSAVALFESQFLSLRDYAPTDAINKQLDAVEALWLPHREAILAAPNRDDAIPLMQENLSLLKACDDVVKAIEAHSGIASGYLVNISGRQRMLSQKIAKAYLAIYWRVEDPRLEEEFNAAINLFEGALEELEAADDNTVAL
;
A
#
# COMPACT_ATOMS: atom_id res chain seq x y z
N MET A 1 45.97 17.85 62.71
CA MET A 1 44.53 18.02 62.40
C MET A 1 44.37 19.12 61.36
N LYS A 2 44.00 18.77 60.13
CA LYS A 2 43.29 19.64 59.17
C LYS A 2 42.73 18.75 58.06
N THR A 3 41.42 18.79 57.93
CA THR A 3 40.53 17.93 57.16
C THR A 3 40.45 18.29 55.68
N MET A 4 39.97 17.32 54.90
CA MET A 4 39.60 17.28 53.48
C MET A 4 38.95 18.54 52.90
N LEU A 5 39.09 18.72 51.57
CA LEU A 5 37.95 18.86 50.67
C LEU A 5 38.36 18.52 49.21
N PHE A 6 37.94 17.37 48.71
CA PHE A 6 37.96 17.07 47.27
C PHE A 6 36.59 17.48 46.72
N ALA A 7 36.54 18.53 45.91
CA ALA A 7 35.32 18.94 45.23
C ALA A 7 35.09 18.04 44.01
N LEU A 8 34.13 17.11 44.12
CA LEU A 8 33.67 16.29 43.00
C LEU A 8 32.65 17.10 42.18
N MET A 9 33.10 17.70 41.09
CA MET A 9 32.23 18.40 40.15
C MET A 9 31.58 17.35 39.23
N MET A 10 30.35 16.95 39.57
CA MET A 10 29.54 16.02 38.78
C MET A 10 29.02 16.76 37.53
N VAL A 11 29.62 16.49 36.37
CA VAL A 11 29.12 16.99 35.08
C VAL A 11 27.87 16.18 34.71
N LEU A 12 26.69 16.82 34.76
CA LEU A 12 25.47 16.27 34.17
C LEU A 12 25.61 16.31 32.64
N ILE A 13 25.84 15.16 32.02
CA ILE A 13 25.67 15.00 30.58
C ILE A 13 24.16 14.83 30.35
N PRO A 14 23.49 15.71 29.59
CA PRO A 14 22.09 15.50 29.24
C PRO A 14 22.01 14.26 28.34
N VAL A 15 21.46 13.18 28.89
CA VAL A 15 21.10 11.98 28.11
C VAL A 15 19.90 12.37 27.26
N VAL A 16 20.13 12.58 25.96
CA VAL A 16 19.05 12.70 24.98
C VAL A 16 18.44 11.31 24.85
N VAL A 17 17.37 11.06 25.59
CA VAL A 17 16.57 9.85 25.41
C VAL A 17 15.79 10.04 24.11
N PRO A 18 15.97 9.21 23.07
CA PRO A 18 15.12 9.31 21.90
C PRO A 18 13.68 9.06 22.34
N ASN A 19 12.78 9.99 21.99
CA ASN A 19 11.35 9.78 22.17
C ASN A 19 10.93 8.62 21.26
N VAL A 20 10.83 7.43 21.83
CA VAL A 20 10.19 6.30 21.15
C VAL A 20 8.70 6.63 21.11
N SER A 21 8.20 7.02 19.94
CA SER A 21 6.76 7.13 19.69
C SER A 21 6.14 5.74 19.79
N TRP A 22 5.20 5.55 20.73
CA TRP A 22 4.46 4.30 20.92
C TRP A 22 3.28 4.16 19.94
N GLY A 23 3.45 4.57 18.69
CA GLY A 23 2.40 4.55 17.68
C GLY A 23 2.91 4.93 16.30
N MET A 24 2.17 4.49 15.28
CA MET A 24 2.41 4.81 13.88
C MET A 24 2.38 6.32 13.68
N THR A 25 3.42 6.87 13.05
CA THR A 25 3.47 8.27 12.63
C THR A 25 2.62 8.52 11.38
N ASP A 26 2.23 9.77 11.11
CA ASP A 26 1.49 10.12 9.90
C ASP A 26 2.21 9.72 8.60
N ALA A 27 3.54 9.90 8.56
CA ALA A 27 4.34 9.50 7.41
C ALA A 27 4.34 7.98 7.21
N GLU A 28 4.43 7.20 8.30
CA GLU A 28 4.27 5.76 8.25
C GLU A 28 2.86 5.36 7.80
N ALA A 29 1.82 6.05 8.29
CA ALA A 29 0.43 5.80 7.92
C ALA A 29 0.17 6.05 6.43
N ILE A 30 0.73 7.11 5.82
CA ILE A 30 0.68 7.34 4.36
C ILE A 30 1.32 6.16 3.61
N ASN A 31 2.50 5.71 4.04
CA ASN A 31 3.19 4.62 3.37
C ASN A 31 2.48 3.26 3.54
N VAL A 32 1.96 2.98 4.73
CA VAL A 32 1.21 1.74 5.02
C VAL A 32 -0.12 1.71 4.27
N SER A 33 -0.92 2.78 4.35
CA SER A 33 -2.18 2.89 3.57
C SER A 33 -1.91 2.86 2.07
N GLY A 34 -0.87 3.53 1.59
CA GLY A 34 -0.45 3.47 0.20
C GLY A 34 -0.11 2.05 -0.26
N ARG A 35 0.47 1.23 0.62
CA ARG A 35 0.79 -0.17 0.36
C ARG A 35 -0.45 -1.06 0.29
N GLN A 36 -1.54 -0.73 0.98
CA GLN A 36 -2.81 -1.46 0.87
C GLN A 36 -3.32 -1.50 -0.57
N ARG A 37 -3.24 -0.36 -1.30
CA ARG A 37 -3.56 -0.30 -2.75
C ARG A 37 -2.70 -1.26 -3.58
N MET A 38 -1.40 -1.31 -3.30
CA MET A 38 -0.49 -2.20 -4.03
C MET A 38 -0.78 -3.67 -3.70
N LEU A 39 -1.02 -3.99 -2.43
CA LEU A 39 -1.32 -5.34 -1.97
C LEU A 39 -2.64 -5.85 -2.57
N SER A 40 -3.68 -5.02 -2.68
CA SER A 40 -4.94 -5.41 -3.34
C SER A 40 -4.73 -5.81 -4.80
N GLN A 41 -3.90 -5.06 -5.54
CA GLN A 41 -3.57 -5.41 -6.93
C GLN A 41 -2.63 -6.62 -7.02
N ARG A 42 -1.70 -6.77 -6.07
CA ARG A 42 -0.80 -7.93 -6.00
C ARG A 42 -1.56 -9.22 -5.75
N MET A 43 -2.58 -9.21 -4.88
CA MET A 43 -3.44 -10.38 -4.65
C MET A 43 -4.15 -10.79 -5.93
N MET A 44 -4.84 -9.86 -6.59
CA MET A 44 -5.54 -10.12 -7.86
C MET A 44 -4.60 -10.62 -8.96
N LYS A 45 -3.41 -10.01 -9.09
CA LYS A 45 -2.37 -10.49 -10.02
C LYS A 45 -2.01 -11.95 -9.74
N ASN A 46 -1.78 -12.32 -8.48
CA ASN A 46 -1.38 -13.70 -8.15
C ASN A 46 -2.54 -14.70 -8.31
N TYR A 47 -3.79 -14.31 -8.05
CA TYR A 47 -4.97 -15.12 -8.38
C TYR A 47 -5.01 -15.45 -9.88
N LEU A 48 -4.79 -14.45 -10.74
CA LEU A 48 -4.74 -14.65 -12.20
C LEU A 48 -3.53 -15.51 -12.62
N MET A 49 -2.37 -15.34 -11.97
CA MET A 49 -1.21 -16.22 -12.20
C MET A 49 -1.53 -17.67 -11.88
N LEU A 50 -2.21 -17.93 -10.75
CA LEU A 50 -2.64 -19.26 -10.35
C LEU A 50 -3.62 -19.87 -11.36
N GLY A 51 -4.64 -19.10 -11.77
CA GLY A 51 -5.62 -19.56 -12.76
C GLY A 51 -4.98 -19.86 -14.12
N ALA A 52 -3.98 -19.08 -14.51
CA ALA A 52 -3.24 -19.26 -15.75
C ALA A 52 -2.10 -20.31 -15.68
N ASP A 53 -1.92 -20.97 -14.53
CA ASP A 53 -0.80 -21.89 -14.23
C ASP A 53 0.59 -21.27 -14.46
N VAL A 54 0.71 -19.96 -14.24
CA VAL A 54 1.97 -19.22 -14.38
C VAL A 54 2.69 -19.19 -13.04
N LYS A 55 3.77 -19.96 -12.92
CA LYS A 55 4.59 -20.02 -11.68
C LYS A 55 3.73 -20.29 -10.44
N ALA A 56 2.76 -21.20 -10.53
CA ALA A 56 1.69 -21.38 -9.55
C ALA A 56 2.19 -21.47 -8.09
N ALA A 57 3.23 -22.24 -7.82
CA ALA A 57 3.78 -22.36 -6.46
C ALA A 57 4.34 -21.03 -5.90
N GLU A 58 4.94 -20.20 -6.75
CA GLU A 58 5.39 -18.86 -6.36
C GLU A 58 4.18 -17.93 -6.18
N ALA A 59 3.23 -17.97 -7.10
CA ALA A 59 2.01 -17.16 -7.05
C ALA A 59 1.21 -17.42 -5.76
N GLN A 60 1.06 -18.68 -5.35
CA GLN A 60 0.39 -19.03 -4.09
C GLN A 60 1.09 -18.41 -2.88
N ARG A 61 2.42 -18.58 -2.76
CA ARG A 61 3.18 -17.98 -1.65
C ARG A 61 3.07 -16.46 -1.64
N GLN A 62 3.10 -15.83 -2.81
CA GLN A 62 2.95 -14.38 -2.92
C GLN A 62 1.53 -13.90 -2.59
N LEU A 63 0.50 -14.68 -2.91
CA LEU A 63 -0.89 -14.40 -2.54
C LEU A 63 -1.06 -14.48 -1.03
N ASP A 64 -0.66 -15.59 -0.41
CA ASP A 64 -0.76 -15.82 1.04
C ASP A 64 -0.04 -14.71 1.81
N SER A 65 1.19 -14.36 1.39
CA SER A 65 1.96 -13.28 2.01
C SER A 65 1.31 -11.91 1.81
N ALA A 66 0.69 -11.65 0.64
CA ALA A 66 0.04 -10.38 0.39
C ALA A 66 -1.24 -10.22 1.24
N VAL A 67 -2.03 -11.29 1.39
CA VAL A 67 -3.21 -11.34 2.27
C VAL A 67 -2.82 -11.07 3.72
N ALA A 68 -1.86 -11.84 4.25
CA ALA A 68 -1.41 -11.69 5.63
C ALA A 68 -0.87 -10.28 5.92
N LEU A 69 -0.09 -9.71 4.98
CA LEU A 69 0.45 -8.37 5.13
C LEU A 69 -0.63 -7.29 5.02
N PHE A 70 -1.62 -7.47 4.13
CA PHE A 70 -2.76 -6.57 3.99
C PHE A 70 -3.52 -6.49 5.33
N GLU A 71 -3.90 -7.63 5.89
CA GLU A 71 -4.66 -7.71 7.14
C GLU A 71 -3.89 -7.16 8.35
N SER A 72 -2.62 -7.54 8.51
CA SER A 72 -1.78 -7.03 9.61
C SER A 72 -1.62 -5.50 9.56
N GLN A 73 -1.43 -4.95 8.35
CA GLN A 73 -1.33 -3.50 8.17
C GLN A 73 -2.67 -2.80 8.31
N PHE A 74 -3.77 -3.44 7.91
CA PHE A 74 -5.11 -2.91 8.11
C PHE A 74 -5.41 -2.72 9.59
N LEU A 75 -5.07 -3.70 10.44
CA LEU A 75 -5.18 -3.55 11.90
C LEU A 75 -4.32 -2.40 12.43
N SER A 76 -3.09 -2.27 11.93
CA SER A 76 -2.22 -1.16 12.33
C SER A 76 -2.79 0.22 11.94
N LEU A 77 -3.48 0.32 10.80
CA LEU A 77 -4.18 1.53 10.37
C LEU A 77 -5.42 1.82 11.21
N ARG A 78 -6.14 0.77 11.65
CA ARG A 78 -7.26 0.89 12.60
C ARG A 78 -6.80 1.42 13.95
N ASP A 79 -5.66 0.93 14.46
CA ASP A 79 -5.08 1.44 15.71
C ASP A 79 -4.59 2.88 15.59
N TYR A 80 -4.13 3.28 14.40
CA TYR A 80 -3.71 4.67 14.12
C TYR A 80 -4.89 5.65 14.05
N ALA A 81 -5.95 5.31 13.31
CA ALA A 81 -7.02 6.18 12.80
C ALA A 81 -7.41 7.40 13.67
N PRO A 82 -6.73 8.55 13.51
CA PRO A 82 -6.85 9.68 14.43
C PRO A 82 -8.10 10.54 14.22
N THR A 83 -8.89 10.26 13.18
CA THR A 83 -10.11 11.02 12.85
C THR A 83 -11.26 10.10 12.45
N ASP A 84 -12.49 10.55 12.69
CA ASP A 84 -13.71 9.84 12.24
C ASP A 84 -13.76 9.70 10.72
N ALA A 85 -13.20 10.67 9.99
CA ALA A 85 -13.12 10.61 8.53
C ALA A 85 -12.25 9.44 8.06
N ILE A 86 -11.09 9.20 8.70
CA ILE A 86 -10.22 8.06 8.42
C ILE A 86 -10.90 6.75 8.81
N ASN A 87 -11.51 6.68 10.01
CA ASN A 87 -12.24 5.50 10.46
C ASN A 87 -13.35 5.09 9.49
N LYS A 88 -14.13 6.05 9.00
CA LYS A 88 -15.19 5.80 8.01
C LYS A 88 -14.65 5.19 6.70
N GLN A 89 -13.48 5.63 6.23
CA GLN A 89 -12.88 5.02 5.03
C GLN A 89 -12.35 3.61 5.31
N LEU A 90 -11.81 3.36 6.50
CA LEU A 90 -11.39 2.02 6.91
C LEU A 90 -12.59 1.06 7.04
N ASP A 91 -13.75 1.54 7.51
CA ASP A 91 -15.01 0.76 7.51
C ASP A 91 -15.41 0.32 6.09
N ALA A 92 -15.26 1.22 5.11
CA ALA A 92 -15.55 0.90 3.72
C ALA A 92 -14.58 -0.15 3.16
N VAL A 93 -13.29 -0.07 3.51
CA VAL A 93 -12.31 -1.09 3.14
C VAL A 93 -12.65 -2.44 3.76
N GLU A 94 -13.00 -2.49 5.05
CA GLU A 94 -13.35 -3.73 5.75
C GLU A 94 -14.59 -4.40 5.13
N ALA A 95 -15.63 -3.61 4.85
CA ALA A 95 -16.87 -4.11 4.24
C ALA A 95 -16.64 -4.74 2.86
N LEU A 96 -15.72 -4.17 2.06
CA LEU A 96 -15.33 -4.73 0.76
C LEU A 96 -14.36 -5.90 0.89
N TRP A 97 -13.46 -5.86 1.88
CA TRP A 97 -12.45 -6.88 2.09
C TRP A 97 -13.05 -8.22 2.48
N LEU A 98 -14.05 -8.25 3.37
CA LEU A 98 -14.63 -9.49 3.87
C LEU A 98 -15.11 -10.46 2.76
N PRO A 99 -16.00 -10.06 1.84
CA PRO A 99 -16.40 -10.93 0.72
C PRO A 99 -15.25 -11.15 -0.27
N HIS A 100 -14.43 -10.12 -0.54
CA HIS A 100 -13.31 -10.23 -1.47
C HIS A 100 -12.26 -11.26 -1.03
N ARG A 101 -12.00 -11.36 0.28
CA ARG A 101 -11.05 -12.29 0.88
C ARG A 101 -11.41 -13.74 0.61
N GLU A 102 -12.69 -14.09 0.70
CA GLU A 102 -13.14 -15.45 0.41
C GLU A 102 -12.93 -15.78 -1.06
N ALA A 103 -13.35 -14.89 -1.96
CA ALA A 103 -13.24 -15.09 -3.40
C ALA A 103 -11.78 -15.13 -3.89
N ILE A 104 -10.90 -14.29 -3.34
CA ILE A 104 -9.49 -14.22 -3.76
C ILE A 104 -8.65 -15.40 -3.26
N LEU A 105 -9.08 -16.08 -2.19
CA LEU A 105 -8.43 -17.28 -1.65
C LEU A 105 -9.01 -18.58 -2.22
N ALA A 106 -10.14 -18.52 -2.91
CA ALA A 106 -10.72 -19.66 -3.58
C ALA A 106 -9.85 -20.15 -4.74
N ALA A 107 -10.04 -21.42 -5.14
CA ALA A 107 -9.37 -21.96 -6.32
C ALA A 107 -9.77 -21.13 -7.55
N PRO A 108 -8.81 -20.62 -8.34
CA PRO A 108 -9.15 -19.72 -9.44
C PRO A 108 -10.00 -20.38 -10.51
N ASN A 109 -11.03 -19.66 -10.94
CA ASN A 109 -11.92 -20.04 -12.03
C ASN A 109 -12.08 -18.84 -12.97
N ARG A 110 -12.05 -19.09 -14.27
CA ARG A 110 -12.14 -18.03 -15.28
C ARG A 110 -13.51 -17.34 -15.26
N ASP A 111 -14.58 -18.09 -15.01
CA ASP A 111 -15.94 -17.54 -14.96
C ASP A 111 -16.10 -16.52 -13.82
N ASP A 112 -15.34 -16.70 -12.74
CA ASP A 112 -15.35 -15.83 -11.56
C ASP A 112 -14.35 -14.66 -11.68
N ALA A 113 -13.48 -14.67 -12.69
CA ALA A 113 -12.40 -13.69 -12.82
C ALA A 113 -12.91 -12.26 -13.04
N ILE A 114 -13.91 -12.09 -13.92
CA ILE A 114 -14.49 -10.77 -14.23
C ILE A 114 -15.14 -10.13 -12.99
N PRO A 115 -16.10 -10.77 -12.29
CA PRO A 115 -16.71 -10.17 -11.11
C PRO A 115 -15.65 -9.90 -10.02
N LEU A 116 -14.72 -10.83 -9.80
CA LEU A 116 -13.65 -10.63 -8.81
C LEU A 116 -12.73 -9.45 -9.15
N MET A 117 -12.42 -9.23 -10.43
CA MET A 117 -11.67 -8.05 -10.87
C MET A 117 -12.44 -6.75 -10.64
N GLN A 118 -13.76 -6.74 -10.80
CA GLN A 118 -14.59 -5.55 -10.52
C GLN A 118 -14.63 -5.24 -9.01
N GLU A 119 -14.77 -6.26 -8.17
CA GLU A 119 -14.66 -6.13 -6.71
C GLU A 119 -13.27 -5.61 -6.31
N ASN A 120 -12.22 -6.14 -6.94
CA ASN A 120 -10.85 -5.70 -6.70
C ASN A 120 -10.63 -4.21 -7.03
N LEU A 121 -11.27 -3.69 -8.09
CA LEU A 121 -11.23 -2.26 -8.41
C LEU A 121 -11.96 -1.42 -7.36
N SER A 122 -13.07 -1.92 -6.81
CA SER A 122 -13.79 -1.27 -5.71
C SER A 122 -12.94 -1.22 -4.45
N LEU A 123 -12.28 -2.33 -4.10
CA LEU A 123 -11.34 -2.39 -2.97
C LEU A 123 -10.15 -1.44 -3.16
N LEU A 124 -9.56 -1.41 -4.37
CA LEU A 124 -8.49 -0.46 -4.71
C LEU A 124 -8.92 0.99 -4.47
N LYS A 125 -10.13 1.35 -4.92
CA LYS A 125 -10.68 2.70 -4.73
C LYS A 125 -10.85 3.03 -3.25
N ALA A 126 -11.41 2.11 -2.46
CA ALA A 126 -11.57 2.32 -1.01
C ALA A 126 -10.21 2.48 -0.30
N CYS A 127 -9.20 1.68 -0.66
CA CYS A 127 -7.84 1.87 -0.13
C CYS A 127 -7.24 3.23 -0.52
N ASP A 128 -7.54 3.74 -1.72
CA ASP A 128 -7.10 5.07 -2.16
C ASP A 128 -7.80 6.20 -1.41
N ASP A 129 -9.08 6.03 -1.07
CA ASP A 129 -9.83 6.99 -0.27
C ASP A 129 -9.31 7.04 1.19
N VAL A 130 -8.80 5.94 1.74
CA VAL A 130 -8.06 5.93 3.02
C VAL A 130 -6.77 6.77 2.91
N VAL A 131 -5.97 6.57 1.86
CA VAL A 131 -4.72 7.34 1.65
C VAL A 131 -5.02 8.84 1.62
N LYS A 132 -6.01 9.25 0.84
CA LYS A 132 -6.42 10.67 0.73
C LYS A 132 -6.87 11.25 2.06
N ALA A 133 -7.62 10.48 2.85
CA ALA A 133 -8.06 10.92 4.17
C ALA A 133 -6.88 11.12 5.14
N ILE A 134 -5.88 10.23 5.08
CA ILE A 134 -4.66 10.34 5.90
C ILE A 134 -3.79 11.51 5.42
N GLU A 135 -3.62 11.69 4.10
CA GLU A 135 -2.87 12.82 3.54
C GLU A 135 -3.49 14.16 3.98
N ALA A 136 -4.81 14.28 3.85
CA ALA A 136 -5.55 15.48 4.28
C ALA A 136 -5.42 15.76 5.78
N HIS A 137 -5.32 14.73 6.61
CA HIS A 137 -5.08 14.87 8.05
C HIS A 137 -3.64 15.30 8.36
N SER A 138 -2.66 14.65 7.74
CA SER A 138 -1.23 14.81 8.07
C SER A 138 -0.67 16.19 7.73
N GLY A 139 -1.17 16.83 6.66
CA GLY A 139 -0.64 18.09 6.15
C GLY A 139 0.84 18.04 5.71
N ILE A 140 1.42 16.85 5.52
CA ILE A 140 2.84 16.70 5.18
C ILE A 140 3.07 17.04 3.71
N ALA A 141 3.82 18.12 3.45
CA ALA A 141 4.14 18.57 2.09
C ALA A 141 4.87 17.51 1.24
N SER A 142 5.78 16.74 1.84
CA SER A 142 6.48 15.62 1.16
C SER A 142 5.61 14.38 0.97
N GLY A 143 4.40 14.33 1.54
CA GLY A 143 3.49 13.20 1.44
C GLY A 143 3.07 12.94 -0.01
N TYR A 144 2.96 14.01 -0.82
CA TYR A 144 2.55 13.93 -2.21
C TYR A 144 3.53 13.12 -3.09
N LEU A 145 4.82 13.48 -3.09
CA LEU A 145 5.84 12.75 -3.88
C LEU A 145 6.01 11.30 -3.41
N VAL A 146 5.92 11.06 -2.10
CA VAL A 146 5.92 9.71 -1.53
C VAL A 146 4.70 8.91 -2.01
N ASN A 147 3.52 9.54 -2.08
CA ASN A 147 2.31 8.92 -2.58
C ASN A 147 2.41 8.60 -4.08
N ILE A 148 2.91 9.52 -4.91
CA ILE A 148 3.14 9.27 -6.35
C ILE A 148 4.10 8.08 -6.53
N SER A 149 5.22 8.09 -5.83
CA SER A 149 6.19 6.97 -5.83
C SER A 149 5.55 5.66 -5.37
N GLY A 150 4.69 5.70 -4.35
CA GLY A 150 3.91 4.55 -3.89
C GLY A 150 2.93 4.04 -4.94
N ARG A 151 2.27 4.96 -5.66
CA ARG A 151 1.30 4.67 -6.73
C ARG A 151 1.95 3.97 -7.91
N GLN A 152 3.20 4.29 -8.25
CA GLN A 152 3.98 3.58 -9.27
C GLN A 152 4.06 2.07 -8.99
N ARG A 153 4.34 1.68 -7.73
CA ARG A 153 4.38 0.25 -7.35
C ARG A 153 3.02 -0.45 -7.54
N MET A 154 1.93 0.24 -7.23
CA MET A 154 0.58 -0.27 -7.45
C MET A 154 0.27 -0.40 -8.94
N LEU A 155 0.59 0.63 -9.74
CA LEU A 155 0.39 0.63 -11.19
C LEU A 155 1.16 -0.49 -11.87
N SER A 156 2.40 -0.77 -11.46
CA SER A 156 3.14 -1.95 -11.93
C SER A 156 2.41 -3.27 -11.66
N GLN A 157 1.80 -3.44 -10.47
CA GLN A 157 0.98 -4.63 -10.20
C GLN A 157 -0.29 -4.65 -11.05
N LYS A 158 -0.91 -3.50 -11.28
CA LYS A 158 -2.14 -3.37 -12.09
C LYS A 158 -1.89 -3.68 -13.57
N ILE A 159 -0.77 -3.22 -14.13
CA ILE A 159 -0.30 -3.56 -15.49
C ILE A 159 -0.12 -5.08 -15.60
N ALA A 160 0.60 -5.68 -14.66
CA ALA A 160 0.82 -7.14 -14.65
C ALA A 160 -0.50 -7.91 -14.51
N LYS A 161 -1.41 -7.45 -13.65
CA LYS A 161 -2.75 -8.01 -13.45
C LYS A 161 -3.53 -8.03 -14.78
N ALA A 162 -3.62 -6.89 -15.47
CA ALA A 162 -4.36 -6.80 -16.73
C ALA A 162 -3.72 -7.68 -17.82
N TYR A 163 -2.38 -7.69 -17.93
CA TYR A 163 -1.67 -8.60 -18.84
C TYR A 163 -1.97 -10.07 -18.56
N LEU A 164 -1.97 -10.49 -17.29
CA LEU A 164 -2.27 -11.87 -16.91
C LEU A 164 -3.72 -12.25 -17.17
N ALA A 165 -4.67 -11.32 -17.00
CA ALA A 165 -6.08 -11.55 -17.36
C ALA A 165 -6.23 -11.79 -18.87
N ILE A 166 -5.56 -10.98 -19.70
CA ILE A 166 -5.51 -11.16 -21.16
C ILE A 166 -4.85 -12.50 -21.51
N TYR A 167 -3.71 -12.82 -20.91
CA TYR A 167 -3.01 -14.10 -21.12
C TYR A 167 -3.87 -15.30 -20.74
N TRP A 168 -4.63 -15.20 -19.64
CA TRP A 168 -5.54 -16.25 -19.19
C TRP A 168 -6.86 -16.30 -19.99
N ARG A 169 -7.01 -15.43 -21.00
CA ARG A 169 -8.20 -15.33 -21.87
C ARG A 169 -9.48 -15.06 -21.08
N VAL A 170 -9.41 -14.17 -20.10
CA VAL A 170 -10.60 -13.60 -19.46
C VAL A 170 -11.33 -12.73 -20.49
N GLU A 171 -12.60 -13.04 -20.76
CA GLU A 171 -13.39 -12.39 -21.82
C GLU A 171 -14.04 -11.08 -21.34
N ASP A 172 -13.22 -10.12 -20.93
CA ASP A 172 -13.68 -8.78 -20.55
C ASP A 172 -13.20 -7.73 -21.58
N PRO A 173 -14.12 -7.06 -22.31
CA PRO A 173 -13.76 -6.09 -23.33
C PRO A 173 -13.04 -4.85 -22.79
N ARG A 174 -13.03 -4.65 -21.46
CA ARG A 174 -12.40 -3.50 -20.80
C ARG A 174 -10.92 -3.74 -20.47
N LEU A 175 -10.39 -4.96 -20.63
CA LEU A 175 -9.02 -5.30 -20.22
C LEU A 175 -7.95 -4.51 -20.96
N GLU A 176 -8.11 -4.32 -22.28
CA GLU A 176 -7.15 -3.54 -23.07
C GLU A 176 -7.14 -2.07 -22.63
N GLU A 177 -8.32 -1.50 -22.37
CA GLU A 177 -8.44 -0.13 -21.84
C GLU A 177 -7.80 -0.03 -20.45
N GLU A 178 -8.08 -0.97 -19.54
CA GLU A 178 -7.49 -0.98 -18.20
C GLU A 178 -5.96 -1.09 -18.25
N PHE A 179 -5.42 -1.92 -19.14
CA PHE A 179 -3.99 -2.10 -19.35
C PHE A 179 -3.33 -0.80 -19.84
N ASN A 180 -3.86 -0.21 -20.92
CA ASN A 180 -3.32 1.02 -21.50
C ASN A 180 -3.45 2.20 -20.54
N ALA A 181 -4.57 2.33 -19.84
CA ALA A 181 -4.76 3.37 -18.84
C ALA A 181 -3.75 3.25 -17.68
N ALA A 182 -3.43 2.02 -17.24
CA ALA A 182 -2.45 1.80 -16.19
C ALA A 182 -1.02 2.15 -16.64
N ILE A 183 -0.66 1.88 -17.91
CA ILE A 183 0.62 2.30 -18.51
C ILE A 183 0.71 3.83 -18.58
N ASN A 184 -0.28 4.49 -19.15
CA ASN A 184 -0.28 5.96 -19.29
C ASN A 184 -0.18 6.66 -17.93
N LEU A 185 -0.89 6.15 -16.92
CA LEU A 185 -0.79 6.66 -15.54
C LEU A 185 0.58 6.41 -14.92
N PHE A 186 1.24 5.30 -15.27
CA PHE A 186 2.58 4.98 -14.77
C PHE A 186 3.60 5.94 -15.39
N GLU A 187 3.59 6.09 -16.71
CA GLU A 187 4.48 6.97 -17.45
C GLU A 187 4.34 8.44 -17.02
N GLY A 188 3.12 8.98 -16.98
CA GLY A 188 2.93 10.38 -16.59
C GLY A 188 3.37 10.68 -15.15
N ALA A 189 3.17 9.74 -14.22
CA ALA A 189 3.66 9.92 -12.86
C ALA A 189 5.16 9.65 -12.71
N LEU A 190 5.80 8.94 -13.65
CA LEU A 190 7.26 8.84 -13.71
C LEU A 190 7.87 10.16 -14.20
N GLU A 191 7.32 10.75 -15.25
CA GLU A 191 7.73 12.08 -15.75
C GLU A 191 7.63 13.14 -14.65
N GLU A 192 6.55 13.14 -13.87
CA GLU A 192 6.37 14.04 -12.73
C GLU A 192 7.44 13.83 -11.66
N LEU A 193 7.75 12.57 -11.32
CA LEU A 193 8.80 12.25 -10.36
C LEU A 193 10.18 12.66 -10.86
N GLU A 194 10.49 12.49 -12.14
CA GLU A 194 11.77 12.88 -12.74
C GLU A 194 11.95 14.41 -12.77
N ALA A 195 10.85 15.16 -12.92
CA ALA A 195 10.85 16.61 -12.95
C ALA A 195 10.82 17.28 -11.56
N ALA A 196 10.68 16.53 -10.47
CA ALA A 196 10.53 17.08 -9.13
C ALA A 196 11.79 17.85 -8.65
N ASP A 197 11.59 19.07 -8.14
CA ASP A 197 12.67 19.94 -7.64
C ASP A 197 13.44 19.34 -6.45
N ASP A 198 12.81 18.44 -5.71
CA ASP A 198 13.40 17.71 -4.58
C ASP A 198 14.39 16.61 -5.00
N ASN A 199 14.49 16.32 -6.30
CA ASN A 199 15.45 15.35 -6.82
C ASN A 199 16.88 15.82 -6.58
N THR A 200 17.70 14.94 -6.00
CA THR A 200 19.14 15.18 -5.92
C THR A 200 19.73 15.28 -7.32
N VAL A 201 20.60 16.27 -7.55
CA VAL A 201 21.34 16.41 -8.82
C VAL A 201 22.00 15.08 -9.15
N ALA A 202 21.78 14.58 -10.37
CA ALA A 202 22.42 13.35 -10.85
C ALA A 202 23.95 13.46 -10.68
N LEU A 203 24.54 12.46 -10.00
CA LEU A 203 26.00 12.33 -9.82
C LEU A 203 26.71 12.07 -11.15
#